data_AF-A0A7V6NH56-F1
#
_entry.id   AF-A0A7V6NH56-F1
#
_cell.length_a   1.000
_cell.length_b   1.000
_cell.length_c   1.000
_cell.angle_alpha   90.00
_cell.angle_beta   90.00
_cell.angle_gamma   90.00
#
_symmetry.space_group_name_H-M   'P 1'
#
loop_
_entity.id
_entity.type
_entity.pdbx_description
1 polymer ?
#
loop_
_entity_poly.entity_id
_entity_poly.type
_entity_poly.pdbx_seq_one_letter_code
_entity_poly.pdbx_strand_id
1 'polypeptide(L)'
;MVGEYDNFIAIQHIKDMLENESKIVIFAHHLDVLNTLHEEFKDEAVILTGQTKPEDRQLAVDRFQNNEEIKLFIGSIQAAGVGITLTAASTEIFVELDWVPANISQAESRCHRIGQLGSVLVQHLVLDGSLDAHMVQTLIAKQDVLDEALDAPIEEREPFILPTLPIEEPSTARVTKREIYEEAETIAPEQIDAVHEGLMMLAMLDPDRASEINQEGFNAVDAKIGHDLAWQARLTPKQAILGRKILRKYRRQLGNELMERMGSTGGD
;
A
#
# COMPACT_ATOMS: atom_id res chain seq x y z
N MET A 1 -23.18 -33.11 -3.36
CA MET A 1 -23.96 -33.14 -4.62
C MET A 1 -23.70 -31.95 -5.50
N VAL A 2 -24.14 -30.71 -5.24
CA VAL A 2 -23.93 -29.58 -6.21
C VAL A 2 -22.43 -29.37 -6.53
N GLY A 3 -21.57 -29.20 -5.52
CA GLY A 3 -20.13 -29.00 -5.76
C GLY A 3 -19.35 -30.19 -6.37
N GLU A 4 -19.87 -31.42 -6.30
CA GLU A 4 -19.23 -32.57 -6.97
C GLU A 4 -19.52 -32.58 -8.47
N TYR A 5 -20.71 -32.13 -8.89
CA TYR A 5 -21.05 -31.99 -10.31
C TYR A 5 -20.27 -30.82 -10.95
N ASP A 6 -20.06 -29.74 -10.21
CA ASP A 6 -19.29 -28.58 -10.68
C ASP A 6 -17.83 -28.97 -10.96
N ASN A 7 -17.22 -29.73 -10.05
CA ASN A 7 -15.87 -30.27 -10.23
C ASN A 7 -15.78 -31.20 -11.45
N PHE A 8 -16.78 -32.05 -11.66
CA PHE A 8 -16.79 -32.97 -12.81
C PHE A 8 -16.82 -32.21 -14.14
N ILE A 9 -17.66 -31.18 -14.28
CA ILE A 9 -17.75 -30.36 -15.50
C ILE A 9 -16.45 -29.61 -15.72
N ALA A 10 -15.87 -29.01 -14.68
CA ALA A 10 -14.58 -28.33 -14.76
C ALA A 10 -13.47 -29.28 -15.25
N ILE A 11 -13.41 -30.50 -14.71
CA ILE A 11 -12.42 -31.50 -15.11
C ILE A 11 -12.57 -31.87 -16.59
N GLN A 12 -13.80 -32.09 -17.09
CA GLN A 12 -14.01 -32.40 -18.50
C GLN A 12 -13.55 -31.24 -19.40
N HIS A 13 -13.93 -30.01 -19.06
CA HIS A 13 -13.53 -28.82 -19.80
C HIS A 13 -12.00 -28.65 -19.83
N ILE A 14 -11.32 -28.88 -18.71
CA ILE A 14 -9.85 -28.82 -18.64
C ILE A 14 -9.22 -29.88 -19.55
N LYS A 15 -9.76 -31.11 -19.59
CA LYS A 15 -9.26 -32.18 -20.47
C LYS A 15 -9.38 -31.80 -21.94
N ASP A 16 -10.53 -31.25 -22.35
CA ASP A 16 -10.75 -30.81 -23.73
C ASP A 16 -9.78 -29.67 -24.12
N MET A 17 -9.52 -28.75 -23.19
CA MET A 17 -8.57 -27.66 -23.42
C MET A 17 -7.12 -28.15 -23.54
N LEU A 18 -6.71 -29.15 -22.77
CA LEU A 18 -5.37 -29.75 -22.84
C LEU A 18 -5.07 -30.45 -24.16
N GLU A 19 -6.08 -30.74 -25.00
CA GLU A 19 -5.85 -31.26 -26.36
C GLU A 19 -5.29 -30.20 -27.31
N ASN A 20 -5.57 -28.92 -27.05
CA ASN A 20 -5.24 -27.80 -27.94
C ASN A 20 -4.21 -26.83 -27.35
N GLU A 21 -4.14 -26.74 -26.01
CA GLU A 21 -3.25 -25.83 -25.29
C GLU A 21 -2.09 -26.57 -24.64
N SER A 22 -0.89 -25.98 -24.72
CA SER A 22 0.32 -26.55 -24.14
C SER A 22 0.35 -26.46 -22.62
N LYS A 23 -0.08 -25.31 -22.07
CA LYS A 23 -0.05 -25.02 -20.65
C LYS A 23 -1.22 -24.15 -20.24
N ILE A 24 -1.84 -24.49 -19.12
CA ILE A 24 -3.04 -23.83 -18.60
C ILE A 24 -2.83 -23.50 -17.12
N VAL A 25 -3.28 -22.31 -16.72
CA VAL A 25 -3.36 -21.90 -15.31
C VAL A 25 -4.80 -22.02 -14.83
N ILE A 26 -5.01 -22.62 -13.68
CA ILE A 26 -6.31 -22.83 -13.07
C ILE A 26 -6.33 -22.14 -11.71
N PHE A 27 -7.38 -21.35 -11.48
CA PHE A 27 -7.61 -20.66 -10.22
C PHE A 27 -8.94 -21.09 -9.58
N ALA A 28 -8.89 -21.32 -8.26
CA ALA A 28 -10.08 -21.55 -7.43
C ALA A 28 -9.89 -20.96 -6.02
N HIS A 29 -10.94 -20.88 -5.22
CA HIS A 29 -10.89 -20.37 -3.84
C HIS A 29 -10.83 -21.51 -2.82
N HIS A 30 -11.64 -22.56 -2.99
CA HIS A 30 -11.76 -23.65 -2.04
C HIS A 30 -10.63 -24.69 -2.20
N LEU A 31 -9.99 -25.05 -1.08
CA LEU A 31 -8.93 -26.05 -1.06
C LEU A 31 -9.41 -27.43 -1.53
N ASP A 32 -10.66 -27.79 -1.24
CA ASP A 32 -11.23 -29.08 -1.65
C ASP A 32 -11.32 -29.20 -3.18
N VAL A 33 -11.67 -28.11 -3.86
CA VAL A 33 -11.70 -28.03 -5.33
C VAL A 33 -10.29 -28.15 -5.90
N LEU A 34 -9.33 -27.38 -5.35
CA LEU A 34 -7.94 -27.42 -5.77
C LEU A 34 -7.31 -28.80 -5.61
N ASN A 35 -7.58 -29.47 -4.48
CA ASN A 35 -7.09 -30.81 -4.20
C ASN A 35 -7.72 -31.84 -5.14
N THR A 36 -9.03 -31.74 -5.40
CA THR A 36 -9.74 -32.65 -6.33
C THR A 36 -9.16 -32.54 -7.75
N LEU A 37 -8.93 -31.31 -8.22
CA LEU A 37 -8.30 -31.07 -9.53
C LEU A 37 -6.87 -31.61 -9.56
N HIS A 38 -6.08 -31.37 -8.51
CA HIS A 38 -4.71 -31.85 -8.44
C HIS A 38 -4.62 -33.38 -8.35
N GLU A 39 -5.55 -34.06 -7.69
CA GLU A 39 -5.60 -35.52 -7.65
C GLU A 39 -5.85 -36.13 -9.04
N GLU A 40 -6.73 -35.51 -9.84
CA GLU A 40 -7.05 -35.95 -11.20
C GLU A 40 -5.86 -35.76 -12.16
N PHE A 41 -5.10 -34.68 -12.02
CA PHE A 41 -3.99 -34.32 -12.92
C PHE A 41 -2.60 -34.40 -12.28
N LYS A 42 -2.44 -35.19 -11.21
CA LYS A 42 -1.24 -35.22 -10.35
C LYS A 42 0.10 -35.37 -11.08
N ASP A 43 0.10 -36.03 -12.23
CA ASP A 43 1.32 -36.37 -12.97
C ASP A 43 1.75 -35.23 -13.92
N GLU A 44 0.83 -34.30 -14.24
CA GLU A 44 1.05 -33.19 -15.19
C GLU A 44 0.77 -31.81 -14.55
N ALA A 45 0.49 -31.76 -13.24
CA ALA A 45 0.08 -30.55 -12.54
C ALA A 45 0.99 -30.21 -11.35
N VAL A 46 1.09 -28.91 -11.06
CA VAL A 46 1.61 -28.41 -9.78
C VAL A 46 0.52 -27.65 -9.04
N ILE A 47 0.53 -27.74 -7.71
CA ILE A 47 -0.43 -27.03 -6.85
C ILE A 47 0.26 -25.98 -5.97
N LEU A 48 -0.30 -24.77 -5.92
CA LEU A 48 0.13 -23.69 -5.04
C LEU A 48 -1.07 -23.15 -4.25
N THR A 49 -1.05 -23.38 -2.94
CA THR A 49 -2.09 -22.91 -2.01
C THR A 49 -1.50 -22.02 -0.93
N GLY A 50 -2.36 -21.46 -0.08
CA GLY A 50 -1.94 -20.74 1.14
C GLY A 50 -1.10 -21.59 2.11
N GLN A 51 -1.21 -22.92 2.03
CA GLN A 51 -0.47 -23.86 2.88
C GLN A 51 0.91 -24.23 2.32
N THR A 52 1.19 -23.92 1.05
CA THR A 52 2.49 -24.16 0.43
C THR A 52 3.56 -23.30 1.10
N LYS A 53 4.62 -23.95 1.59
CA LYS A 53 5.73 -23.27 2.25
C LYS A 53 6.40 -22.26 1.31
N PRO A 54 6.94 -21.15 1.83
CA PRO A 54 7.59 -20.13 1.01
C PRO A 54 8.67 -20.67 0.07
N GLU A 55 9.47 -21.62 0.56
CA GLU A 55 10.54 -22.30 -0.21
C GLU A 55 10.01 -23.16 -1.37
N ASP A 56 8.85 -23.79 -1.20
CA ASP A 56 8.25 -24.68 -2.20
C ASP A 56 7.45 -23.92 -3.26
N ARG A 57 7.04 -22.67 -2.98
CA ARG A 57 6.30 -21.83 -3.91
C ARG A 57 7.08 -21.57 -5.19
N GLN A 58 8.33 -21.13 -5.06
CA GLN A 58 9.16 -20.84 -6.22
C GLN A 58 9.46 -22.12 -7.02
N LEU A 59 9.70 -23.23 -6.33
CA LEU A 59 9.90 -24.53 -6.98
C LEU A 59 8.70 -24.97 -7.81
N ALA A 60 7.46 -24.75 -7.33
CA ALA A 60 6.25 -25.05 -8.09
C ALA A 60 6.15 -24.17 -9.35
N VAL A 61 6.41 -22.87 -9.21
CA VAL A 61 6.42 -21.92 -10.35
C VAL A 61 7.49 -22.30 -11.38
N ASP A 62 8.71 -22.61 -10.93
CA ASP A 62 9.82 -22.97 -11.81
C ASP A 62 9.56 -24.28 -12.55
N ARG A 63 8.94 -25.26 -11.88
CA ARG A 63 8.50 -26.52 -12.51
C ARG A 63 7.48 -26.24 -13.60
N PHE A 64 6.45 -25.45 -13.31
CA PHE A 64 5.44 -25.10 -14.31
C PHE A 64 6.02 -24.31 -15.48
N GLN A 65 6.94 -23.38 -15.23
CA GLN A 65 7.52 -22.55 -16.29
C GLN A 65 8.46 -23.36 -17.19
N ASN A 66 9.32 -24.20 -16.61
CA ASN A 66 10.46 -24.79 -17.32
C ASN A 66 10.30 -26.28 -17.69
N ASN A 67 9.34 -27.00 -17.11
CA ASN A 67 9.09 -28.41 -17.46
C ASN A 67 7.95 -28.52 -18.48
N GLU A 68 8.17 -29.20 -19.59
CA GLU A 68 7.15 -29.47 -20.62
C GLU A 68 6.15 -30.56 -20.22
N GLU A 69 6.54 -31.45 -19.29
CA GLU A 69 5.65 -32.48 -18.73
C GLU A 69 4.59 -31.88 -17.79
N ILE A 70 4.86 -30.70 -17.23
CA ILE A 70 3.92 -29.99 -16.37
C ILE A 70 3.10 -29.03 -17.21
N LYS A 71 1.87 -29.42 -17.51
CA LYS A 71 0.93 -28.64 -18.32
C LYS A 71 -0.01 -27.78 -17.49
N LEU A 72 -0.25 -28.14 -16.23
CA LEU A 72 -1.22 -27.45 -15.38
C LEU A 72 -0.57 -26.77 -14.18
N PHE A 73 -0.96 -25.52 -13.94
CA PHE A 73 -0.75 -24.83 -12.67
C PHE A 73 -2.07 -24.66 -11.95
N ILE A 74 -2.20 -25.22 -10.75
CA ILE A 74 -3.42 -25.14 -9.95
C ILE A 74 -3.13 -24.23 -8.75
N GLY A 75 -3.71 -23.04 -8.73
CA GLY A 75 -3.45 -22.01 -7.75
C GLY A 75 -4.69 -21.57 -6.99
N SER A 76 -4.56 -21.31 -5.69
CA SER A 76 -5.62 -20.56 -5.00
C SER A 76 -5.57 -19.08 -5.42
N ILE A 77 -6.70 -18.46 -5.74
CA ILE A 77 -6.81 -17.06 -6.20
C ILE A 77 -6.00 -16.11 -5.30
N GLN A 78 -6.17 -16.21 -3.99
CA GLN A 78 -5.50 -15.32 -3.03
C GLN A 78 -4.01 -15.61 -2.86
N ALA A 79 -3.60 -16.88 -2.80
CA ALA A 79 -2.21 -17.23 -2.50
C ALA A 79 -1.29 -17.20 -3.73
N ALA A 80 -1.85 -17.46 -4.92
CA ALA A 80 -1.15 -17.42 -6.20
C ALA A 80 -1.38 -16.08 -6.94
N GLY A 81 -2.31 -15.23 -6.46
CA GLY A 81 -2.55 -13.89 -7.01
C GLY A 81 -1.43 -12.88 -6.73
N VAL A 82 -0.41 -13.19 -5.92
CA VAL A 82 0.67 -12.25 -5.57
C VAL A 82 2.07 -12.85 -5.76
N GLY A 83 2.99 -12.03 -6.29
CA GLY A 83 4.43 -12.30 -6.23
C GLY A 83 4.97 -13.39 -7.16
N ILE A 84 4.15 -13.98 -8.02
CA ILE A 84 4.57 -15.01 -9.00
C ILE A 84 4.43 -14.53 -10.45
N THR A 85 5.04 -15.28 -11.37
CA THR A 85 5.02 -15.02 -12.82
C THR A 85 4.70 -16.35 -13.51
N LEU A 86 3.67 -16.38 -14.36
CA LEU A 86 3.15 -17.59 -15.02
C LEU A 86 3.07 -17.43 -16.55
N THR A 87 4.07 -16.75 -17.13
CA THR A 87 4.15 -16.43 -18.57
C THR A 87 4.24 -17.62 -19.53
N ALA A 88 4.51 -18.85 -19.05
CA ALA A 88 4.53 -20.04 -19.91
C ALA A 88 3.15 -20.50 -20.39
N ALA A 89 2.06 -20.00 -19.79
CA ALA A 89 0.69 -20.29 -20.23
C ALA A 89 0.04 -19.07 -20.88
N SER A 90 -0.71 -19.35 -21.94
CA SER A 90 -1.58 -18.42 -22.66
C SER A 90 -3.04 -18.56 -22.26
N THR A 91 -3.40 -19.55 -21.44
CA THR A 91 -4.79 -19.79 -21.06
C THR A 91 -4.92 -19.86 -19.54
N GLU A 92 -5.91 -19.13 -19.02
CA GLU A 92 -6.24 -19.03 -17.61
C GLU A 92 -7.72 -19.37 -17.40
N ILE A 93 -8.01 -20.27 -16.46
CA ILE A 93 -9.35 -20.76 -16.17
C ILE A 93 -9.65 -20.55 -14.69
N PHE A 94 -10.63 -19.70 -14.40
CA PHE A 94 -11.23 -19.56 -13.08
C PHE A 94 -12.36 -20.58 -12.94
N VAL A 95 -12.12 -21.62 -12.15
CA VAL A 95 -13.12 -22.65 -11.82
C VAL A 95 -14.11 -22.11 -10.79
N GLU A 96 -13.64 -21.18 -9.95
CA GLU A 96 -14.47 -20.45 -9.00
C GLU A 96 -14.19 -18.96 -9.11
N LEU A 97 -15.18 -18.16 -8.74
CA LEU A 97 -15.09 -16.70 -8.73
C LEU A 97 -14.77 -16.17 -7.33
N ASP A 98 -14.11 -15.01 -7.29
CA ASP A 98 -13.89 -14.25 -6.06
C ASP A 98 -14.86 -13.06 -5.99
N TRP A 99 -15.36 -12.76 -4.79
CA TRP A 99 -16.24 -11.62 -4.51
C TRP A 99 -15.55 -10.26 -4.70
N VAL A 100 -14.22 -10.26 -4.81
CA VAL A 100 -13.37 -9.07 -4.94
C VAL A 100 -12.76 -9.05 -6.36
N PRO A 101 -13.24 -8.18 -7.28
CA PRO A 101 -12.73 -8.10 -8.64
C PRO A 101 -11.21 -7.85 -8.73
N ALA A 102 -10.67 -7.08 -7.77
CA ALA A 102 -9.24 -6.79 -7.73
C ALA A 102 -8.39 -8.06 -7.57
N ASN A 103 -8.88 -9.09 -6.88
CA ASN A 103 -8.16 -10.36 -6.74
C ASN A 103 -8.09 -11.11 -8.06
N ILE A 104 -9.17 -11.08 -8.85
CA ILE A 104 -9.24 -11.70 -10.18
C ILE A 104 -8.29 -10.97 -11.14
N SER A 105 -8.41 -9.65 -11.27
CA SER A 105 -7.52 -8.85 -12.12
C SER A 105 -6.04 -9.01 -11.75
N GLN A 106 -5.75 -9.17 -10.46
CA GLN A 106 -4.39 -9.42 -9.98
C GLN A 106 -3.88 -10.83 -10.33
N ALA A 107 -4.75 -11.84 -10.35
CA ALA A 107 -4.44 -13.19 -10.82
C ALA A 107 -4.22 -13.23 -12.34
N GLU A 108 -5.09 -12.58 -13.12
CA GLU A 108 -4.95 -12.45 -14.58
C GLU A 108 -3.62 -11.81 -14.98
N SER A 109 -3.21 -10.78 -14.22
CA SER A 109 -1.94 -10.08 -14.40
C SER A 109 -0.70 -10.98 -14.24
N ARG A 110 -0.82 -12.21 -13.72
CA ARG A 110 0.29 -13.17 -13.58
C ARG A 110 0.65 -13.83 -14.90
N CYS A 111 -0.34 -14.05 -15.76
CA CYS A 111 -0.18 -14.55 -17.13
C CYS A 111 0.04 -13.38 -18.11
N HIS A 112 -0.64 -12.26 -17.91
CA HIS A 112 -0.48 -11.00 -18.67
C HIS A 112 0.76 -10.17 -18.25
N ARG A 113 1.90 -10.81 -18.02
CA ARG A 113 3.12 -10.14 -17.54
C ARG A 113 4.16 -9.93 -18.65
N ILE A 114 5.06 -8.96 -18.44
CA ILE A 114 6.23 -8.72 -19.31
C ILE A 114 7.00 -10.03 -19.48
N GLY A 115 7.07 -10.53 -20.71
CA GLY A 115 7.62 -11.85 -21.06
C GLY A 115 6.64 -12.78 -21.76
N GLN A 116 5.34 -12.50 -21.70
CA GLN A 116 4.33 -13.17 -22.52
C GLN A 116 4.38 -12.63 -23.97
N LEU A 117 4.40 -13.52 -24.96
CA LEU A 117 4.53 -13.19 -26.38
C LEU A 117 3.19 -13.33 -27.15
N GLY A 118 2.16 -13.92 -26.54
CA GLY A 118 0.85 -14.16 -27.14
C GLY A 118 -0.32 -13.47 -26.44
N SER A 119 -1.51 -13.58 -27.03
CA SER A 119 -2.76 -13.23 -26.35
C SER A 119 -3.04 -14.22 -25.23
N VAL A 120 -3.44 -13.73 -24.07
CA VAL A 120 -3.88 -14.58 -22.96
C VAL A 120 -5.41 -14.67 -22.98
N LEU A 121 -5.93 -15.89 -22.96
CA LEU A 121 -7.35 -16.20 -22.87
C LEU A 121 -7.73 -16.42 -21.41
N VAL A 122 -8.61 -15.58 -20.88
CA VAL A 122 -9.16 -15.74 -19.53
C VAL A 122 -10.58 -16.28 -19.62
N GLN A 123 -10.82 -17.43 -19.01
CA GLN A 123 -12.14 -18.07 -18.93
C GLN A 123 -12.63 -18.11 -17.50
N HIS A 124 -13.89 -17.72 -17.31
CA HIS A 124 -14.59 -17.84 -16.04
C HIS A 124 -15.66 -18.92 -16.18
N LEU A 125 -15.54 -20.02 -15.45
CA LEU A 125 -16.56 -21.06 -15.42
C LEU A 125 -17.69 -20.61 -14.50
N VAL A 126 -18.89 -20.48 -15.07
CA VAL A 126 -20.09 -20.09 -14.34
C VAL A 126 -21.16 -21.13 -14.67
N LEU A 127 -21.73 -21.75 -13.64
CA LEU A 127 -22.82 -22.70 -13.83
C LEU A 127 -24.16 -21.96 -13.85
N ASP A 128 -24.97 -22.18 -14.88
CA ASP A 128 -26.29 -21.55 -15.00
C ASP A 128 -27.19 -21.94 -13.82
N GLY A 129 -27.70 -20.94 -13.10
CA GLY A 129 -28.56 -21.11 -11.92
C GLY A 129 -27.83 -21.31 -10.60
N SER A 130 -26.49 -21.25 -10.56
CA SER A 130 -25.74 -21.19 -9.30
C SER A 130 -25.74 -19.78 -8.70
N LEU A 131 -25.37 -19.69 -7.41
CA LEU A 131 -25.19 -18.40 -6.73
C LEU A 131 -24.15 -17.52 -7.45
N ASP A 132 -23.20 -18.14 -8.14
CA ASP A 132 -22.14 -17.48 -8.90
C ASP A 132 -22.68 -16.70 -10.10
N ALA A 133 -23.73 -17.16 -10.77
CA ALA A 133 -24.36 -16.41 -11.86
C ALA A 133 -24.96 -15.07 -11.37
N HIS A 134 -25.47 -15.03 -10.14
CA HIS A 134 -25.94 -13.79 -9.50
C HIS A 134 -24.78 -12.90 -9.04
N MET A 135 -23.68 -13.53 -8.60
CA MET A 135 -22.46 -12.85 -8.21
C MET A 135 -21.79 -12.18 -9.42
N VAL A 136 -21.71 -12.84 -10.57
CA VAL A 136 -21.19 -12.26 -11.83
C VAL A 136 -21.93 -10.98 -12.20
N GLN A 137 -23.26 -10.98 -12.15
CA GLN A 137 -24.04 -9.76 -12.42
C GLN A 137 -23.71 -8.63 -11.44
N THR A 138 -23.48 -8.96 -10.17
CA THR A 138 -23.10 -7.98 -9.14
C THR A 138 -21.67 -7.48 -9.35
N LEU A 139 -20.75 -8.35 -9.77
CA LEU A 139 -19.35 -8.02 -10.05
C LEU A 139 -19.25 -7.15 -11.31
N ILE A 140 -19.99 -7.47 -12.37
CA ILE A 140 -20.10 -6.66 -13.58
C ILE A 140 -20.65 -5.28 -13.21
N ALA A 141 -21.74 -5.19 -12.45
CA ALA A 141 -22.26 -3.89 -12.02
C ALA A 141 -21.26 -3.08 -11.17
N LYS A 142 -20.42 -3.74 -10.37
CA LYS A 142 -19.34 -3.06 -9.62
C LYS A 142 -18.17 -2.66 -10.51
N GLN A 143 -17.84 -3.48 -11.51
CA GLN A 143 -16.81 -3.19 -12.51
C GLN A 143 -17.26 -1.99 -13.35
N ASP A 144 -18.49 -1.99 -13.84
CA ASP A 144 -19.09 -0.89 -14.60
C ASP A 144 -19.06 0.43 -13.82
N VAL A 145 -19.33 0.43 -12.51
CA VAL A 145 -19.23 1.64 -11.67
C VAL A 145 -17.77 2.11 -11.51
N LEU A 146 -16.83 1.17 -11.40
CA LEU A 146 -15.40 1.48 -11.33
C LEU A 146 -14.90 2.03 -12.67
N ASP A 147 -15.29 1.39 -13.76
CA ASP A 147 -14.94 1.77 -15.12
C ASP A 147 -15.60 3.11 -15.48
N GLU A 148 -16.86 3.36 -15.10
CA GLU A 148 -17.51 4.69 -15.25
C GLU A 148 -16.78 5.78 -14.44
N ALA A 149 -16.26 5.45 -13.26
CA ALA A 149 -15.43 6.39 -12.49
C ALA A 149 -14.07 6.67 -13.15
N LEU A 150 -13.57 5.75 -14.00
CA LEU A 150 -12.29 5.87 -14.71
C LEU A 150 -12.45 6.48 -16.12
N ASP A 151 -13.56 6.17 -16.80
CA ASP A 151 -13.92 6.59 -18.17
C ASP A 151 -14.76 7.87 -18.19
N ALA A 152 -15.22 8.35 -17.04
CA ALA A 152 -15.72 9.71 -16.92
C ALA A 152 -14.71 10.62 -17.63
N PRO A 153 -15.13 11.41 -18.65
CA PRO A 153 -14.23 12.35 -19.27
C PRO A 153 -13.61 13.11 -18.12
N ILE A 154 -12.28 13.12 -18.07
CA ILE A 154 -11.57 14.09 -17.28
C ILE A 154 -12.07 15.40 -17.90
N GLU A 155 -13.16 15.95 -17.36
CA GLU A 155 -13.42 17.36 -17.49
C GLU A 155 -12.06 17.95 -17.20
N GLU A 156 -11.56 18.78 -18.11
CA GLU A 156 -10.57 19.77 -17.75
C GLU A 156 -11.24 20.66 -16.68
N ARG A 157 -11.43 20.09 -15.49
CA ARG A 157 -11.40 20.81 -14.26
C ARG A 157 -10.05 21.46 -14.35
N GLU A 158 -10.07 22.80 -14.42
CA GLU A 158 -9.00 23.65 -13.92
C GLU A 158 -8.23 22.80 -12.92
N PRO A 159 -6.96 22.45 -13.23
CA PRO A 159 -6.24 21.43 -12.49
C PRO A 159 -6.55 21.67 -11.04
N PHE A 160 -6.95 20.64 -10.29
CA PHE A 160 -7.12 20.80 -8.86
C PHE A 160 -5.75 21.25 -8.38
N ILE A 161 -5.58 22.57 -8.30
CA ILE A 161 -4.53 23.23 -7.59
C ILE A 161 -4.96 22.82 -6.20
N LEU A 162 -4.44 21.66 -5.77
CA LEU A 162 -4.14 21.41 -4.38
C LEU A 162 -3.74 22.78 -3.90
N PRO A 163 -4.53 23.45 -3.03
CA PRO A 163 -4.06 24.70 -2.46
C PRO A 163 -2.64 24.35 -2.08
N THR A 164 -1.68 25.04 -2.68
CA THR A 164 -0.29 24.83 -2.31
C THR A 164 -0.31 25.30 -0.88
N LEU A 165 -0.62 24.37 0.04
CA LEU A 165 -0.26 24.47 1.42
C LEU A 165 1.20 24.83 1.27
N PRO A 166 1.62 26.00 1.79
CA PRO A 166 3.01 26.35 1.77
C PRO A 166 3.71 25.10 2.28
N ILE A 167 4.49 24.44 1.41
CA ILE A 167 5.34 23.37 1.88
C ILE A 167 6.38 24.14 2.68
N GLU A 168 6.02 24.43 3.93
CA GLU A 168 6.98 24.78 4.93
C GLU A 168 7.81 23.53 5.06
N GLU A 169 8.95 23.52 4.38
CA GLU A 169 9.94 22.47 4.57
C GLU A 169 10.04 22.22 6.08
N PRO A 170 9.91 20.96 6.55
CA PRO A 170 10.07 20.69 7.96
C PRO A 170 11.44 21.24 8.36
N SER A 171 11.47 22.21 9.28
CA SER A 171 12.71 22.92 9.67
C SER A 171 13.75 21.96 10.27
N THR A 172 13.34 20.74 10.59
CA THR A 172 14.19 19.63 11.01
C THR A 172 15.10 19.09 9.90
N ALA A 173 14.85 19.41 8.62
CA ALA A 173 15.62 18.91 7.48
C ALA A 173 17.09 19.39 7.43
N ARG A 174 17.41 20.53 8.07
CA ARG A 174 18.77 21.09 8.09
C ARG A 174 19.57 20.81 9.36
N VAL A 175 19.00 20.14 10.37
CA VAL A 175 19.67 20.00 11.67
C VAL A 175 20.40 18.67 11.74
N THR A 176 21.72 18.68 11.53
CA THR A 176 22.53 17.46 11.71
C THR A 176 22.61 17.12 13.21
N LYS A 177 22.50 15.82 13.55
CA LYS A 177 22.55 15.39 14.95
C LYS A 177 23.78 15.98 15.66
N ARG A 178 24.95 16.01 15.01
CA ARG A 178 26.24 16.50 15.57
C ARG A 178 26.18 17.95 16.08
N GLU A 179 25.64 18.88 15.29
CA GLU A 179 25.55 20.31 15.67
C GLU A 179 24.71 20.52 16.93
N ILE A 180 23.65 19.71 17.14
CA ILE A 180 22.84 19.77 18.35
C ILE A 180 23.65 19.38 19.59
N TYR A 181 24.56 18.41 19.49
CA TYR A 181 25.36 17.96 20.64
C TYR A 181 26.42 19.00 21.02
N GLU A 182 27.07 19.63 20.05
CA GLU A 182 28.12 20.64 20.29
C GLU A 182 27.54 21.94 20.88
N GLU A 183 26.41 22.43 20.34
CA GLU A 183 25.75 23.61 20.90
C GLU A 183 25.14 23.36 22.29
N ALA A 184 24.71 22.13 22.59
CA ALA A 184 24.13 21.78 23.89
C ALA A 184 25.16 21.81 25.05
N GLU A 185 26.47 21.78 24.75
CA GLU A 185 27.52 21.88 25.77
C GLU A 185 27.80 23.32 26.21
N THR A 186 27.32 24.32 25.46
CA THR A 186 27.66 25.75 25.67
C THR A 186 26.46 26.63 26.05
N ILE A 187 25.25 26.07 26.11
CA ILE A 187 24.03 26.82 26.43
C ILE A 187 23.94 27.13 27.93
N ALA A 188 23.70 28.40 28.27
CA ALA A 188 23.53 28.83 29.65
C ALA A 188 22.11 28.49 30.18
N PRO A 189 21.94 28.20 31.49
CA PRO A 189 20.63 27.89 32.07
C PRO A 189 19.57 28.96 31.80
N GLU A 190 19.97 30.24 31.79
CA GLU A 190 19.07 31.37 31.53
C GLU A 190 18.53 31.36 30.08
N GLN A 191 19.32 30.83 29.14
CA GLN A 191 18.90 30.67 27.75
C GLN A 191 17.93 29.49 27.58
N ILE A 192 18.09 28.43 28.38
CA ILE A 192 17.15 27.30 28.41
C ILE A 192 15.78 27.77 28.90
N ASP A 193 15.76 28.57 29.96
CA ASP A 193 14.52 29.12 30.51
C ASP A 193 13.83 30.07 29.52
N ALA A 194 14.59 30.89 28.79
CA ALA A 194 14.05 31.76 27.74
C ALA A 194 13.45 30.96 26.56
N VAL A 195 14.06 29.83 26.18
CA VAL A 195 13.51 28.92 25.17
C VAL A 195 12.22 28.27 25.67
N HIS A 196 12.20 27.84 26.94
CA HIS A 196 11.00 27.24 27.53
C HIS A 196 9.83 28.23 27.59
N GLU A 197 10.11 29.48 27.97
CA GLU A 197 9.16 30.59 27.96
C GLU A 197 8.58 30.82 26.55
N GLY A 198 9.43 30.88 25.52
CA GLY A 198 8.98 31.06 24.14
C GLY A 198 8.14 29.88 23.61
N LEU A 199 8.50 28.65 23.98
CA LEU A 199 7.70 27.46 23.63
C LEU A 199 6.33 27.51 24.31
N MET A 200 6.25 27.90 25.59
CA MET A 200 4.99 28.04 26.31
C MET A 200 4.11 29.16 25.74
N MET A 201 4.70 30.29 25.32
CA MET A 201 3.95 31.38 24.70
C MET A 201 3.25 30.94 23.41
N LEU A 202 3.96 30.29 22.47
CA LEU A 202 3.34 29.81 21.23
C LEU A 202 2.31 28.71 21.48
N ALA A 203 2.62 27.80 22.40
CA ALA A 203 1.73 26.74 22.87
C ALA A 203 0.42 27.26 23.47
N MET A 204 0.45 28.41 24.14
CA MET A 204 -0.75 29.05 24.70
C MET A 204 -1.57 29.79 23.64
N LEU A 205 -0.93 30.28 22.59
CA LEU A 205 -1.60 30.89 21.43
C LEU A 205 -2.26 29.84 20.52
N ASP A 206 -1.83 28.58 20.62
CA ASP A 206 -2.34 27.44 19.83
C ASP A 206 -2.95 26.33 20.72
N PRO A 207 -4.10 26.57 21.38
CA PRO A 207 -4.74 25.56 22.22
C PRO A 207 -5.30 24.37 21.44
N ASP A 208 -5.54 24.52 20.14
CA ASP A 208 -6.11 23.51 19.24
C ASP A 208 -5.05 22.69 18.48
N ARG A 209 -3.76 22.96 18.72
CA ARG A 209 -2.60 22.24 18.13
C ARG A 209 -2.58 22.32 16.60
N ALA A 210 -2.82 23.50 16.06
CA ALA A 210 -2.83 23.84 14.65
C ALA A 210 -3.88 23.04 13.87
N SER A 211 -5.04 22.81 14.50
CA SER A 211 -6.20 22.20 13.84
C SER A 211 -6.91 23.22 12.94
N GLU A 212 -6.92 24.48 13.33
CA GLU A 212 -7.36 25.61 12.51
C GLU A 212 -6.18 26.26 11.77
N ILE A 213 -6.39 26.61 10.50
CA ILE A 213 -5.37 27.30 9.69
C ILE A 213 -5.45 28.81 10.01
N ASN A 214 -4.64 29.26 10.95
CA ASN A 214 -4.48 30.67 11.30
C ASN A 214 -2.98 31.08 11.24
N GLN A 215 -2.64 32.30 11.66
CA GLN A 215 -1.26 32.81 11.68
C GLN A 215 -0.67 32.89 13.10
N GLU A 216 -1.23 32.15 14.06
CA GLU A 216 -0.91 32.22 15.49
C GLU A 216 -0.42 30.87 16.01
N GLY A 217 0.56 30.88 16.92
CA GLY A 217 1.17 29.70 17.51
C GLY A 217 1.97 28.83 16.52
N PHE A 218 1.99 27.51 16.76
CA PHE A 218 2.78 26.58 15.95
C PHE A 218 2.05 26.21 14.63
N ASN A 219 2.80 25.85 13.59
CA ASN A 219 2.21 25.18 12.44
C ASN A 219 1.88 23.70 12.76
N ALA A 220 1.14 23.04 11.88
CA ALA A 220 0.76 21.62 12.05
C ALA A 220 1.96 20.65 12.16
N VAL A 221 3.13 21.01 11.63
CA VAL A 221 4.34 20.16 11.63
C VAL A 221 5.10 20.24 12.96
N ASP A 222 5.18 21.44 13.52
CA ASP A 222 5.94 21.78 14.73
C ASP A 222 5.06 21.69 15.97
N ALA A 223 3.73 21.78 15.86
CA ALA A 223 2.79 21.76 16.98
C ALA A 223 2.99 20.56 17.90
N LYS A 224 3.19 19.35 17.35
CA LYS A 224 3.42 18.16 18.18
C LYS A 224 4.68 18.30 19.04
N ILE A 225 5.81 18.66 18.44
CA ILE A 225 7.10 18.77 19.15
C ILE A 225 7.10 20.00 20.07
N GLY A 226 6.56 21.14 19.61
CA GLY A 226 6.46 22.38 20.36
C GLY A 226 5.62 22.22 21.63
N HIS A 227 4.46 21.59 21.53
CA HIS A 227 3.62 21.28 22.69
C HIS A 227 4.28 20.25 23.61
N ASP A 228 4.88 19.19 23.10
CA ASP A 228 5.54 18.20 23.96
C ASP A 228 6.71 18.80 24.75
N LEU A 229 7.41 19.81 24.20
CA LEU A 229 8.49 20.52 24.89
C LEU A 229 7.97 21.59 25.86
N ALA A 230 6.92 22.33 25.50
CA ALA A 230 6.39 23.43 26.32
C ALA A 230 5.81 22.93 27.67
N TRP A 231 5.15 21.77 27.71
CA TRP A 231 4.54 21.23 28.94
C TRP A 231 5.51 20.42 29.81
N GLN A 232 6.78 20.31 29.43
CA GLN A 232 7.80 19.71 30.29
C GLN A 232 8.14 20.65 31.44
N ALA A 233 8.35 20.09 32.63
CA ALA A 233 8.69 20.89 33.81
C ALA A 233 10.03 21.62 33.67
N ARG A 234 10.99 21.03 32.92
CA ARG A 234 12.28 21.61 32.55
C ARG A 234 12.77 20.99 31.25
N LEU A 235 13.42 21.79 30.41
CA LEU A 235 14.07 21.33 29.19
C LEU A 235 15.51 20.86 29.47
N THR A 236 15.92 19.77 28.82
CA THR A 236 17.35 19.42 28.74
C THR A 236 18.07 20.38 27.79
N PRO A 237 19.41 20.57 27.92
CA PRO A 237 20.18 21.42 27.02
C PRO A 237 19.96 21.09 25.53
N LYS A 238 19.85 19.80 25.19
CA LYS A 238 19.58 19.35 23.81
C LYS A 238 18.18 19.72 23.33
N GLN A 239 17.18 19.57 24.19
CA GLN A 239 15.80 19.97 23.89
C GLN A 239 15.67 21.49 23.76
N ALA A 240 16.43 22.24 24.56
CA ALA A 240 16.49 23.70 24.46
C ALA A 240 17.10 24.15 23.13
N ILE A 241 18.15 23.48 22.63
CA ILE A 241 18.70 23.78 21.30
C ILE A 241 17.69 23.47 20.19
N LEU A 242 17.00 22.32 20.28
CA LEU A 242 15.95 21.97 19.33
C LEU A 242 14.80 22.98 19.36
N GLY A 243 14.31 23.32 20.55
CA GLY A 243 13.27 24.33 20.78
C GLY A 243 13.66 25.69 20.24
N ARG A 244 14.89 26.16 20.52
CA ARG A 244 15.43 27.42 19.98
C ARG A 244 15.40 27.46 18.45
N LYS A 245 15.80 26.38 17.79
CA LYS A 245 15.80 26.28 16.32
C LYS A 245 14.37 26.34 15.76
N ILE A 246 13.39 25.76 16.45
CA ILE A 246 11.96 25.87 16.11
C ILE A 246 11.47 27.32 16.30
N LEU A 247 11.70 27.92 17.47
CA LEU A 247 11.24 29.26 17.82
C LEU A 247 11.75 30.36 16.89
N ARG A 248 12.90 30.17 16.24
CA ARG A 248 13.47 31.13 15.27
C ARG A 248 12.50 31.46 14.13
N LYS A 249 11.67 30.49 13.71
CA LYS A 249 10.64 30.68 12.67
C LYS A 249 9.50 31.59 13.13
N TYR A 250 9.20 31.57 14.42
CA TYR A 250 8.08 32.28 15.05
C TYR A 250 8.51 33.60 15.70
N ARG A 251 9.69 34.13 15.33
CA ARG A 251 10.23 35.41 15.83
C ARG A 251 9.23 36.57 15.77
N ARG A 252 8.38 36.61 14.73
CA ARG A 252 7.36 37.66 14.58
C ARG A 252 6.32 37.64 15.70
N GLN A 253 6.04 36.47 16.28
CA GLN A 253 5.06 36.30 17.36
C GLN A 253 5.68 36.45 18.76
N LEU A 254 6.97 36.14 18.91
CA LEU A 254 7.67 36.12 20.21
C LEU A 254 8.33 37.44 20.62
N GLY A 255 8.49 38.38 19.68
CA GLY A 255 9.18 39.64 19.90
C GLY A 255 10.72 39.52 19.92
N ASN A 256 11.41 40.64 19.74
CA ASN A 256 12.87 40.66 19.60
C ASN A 256 13.62 40.45 20.94
N GLU A 257 13.03 40.88 22.05
CA GLU A 257 13.63 40.78 23.39
C GLU A 257 13.80 39.33 23.85
N LEU A 258 12.79 38.48 23.63
CA LEU A 258 12.87 37.05 23.95
C LEU A 258 13.88 36.32 23.05
N MET A 259 13.98 36.72 21.78
CA MET A 259 14.94 36.17 20.83
C MET A 259 16.40 36.47 21.20
N GLU A 260 16.67 37.67 21.73
CA GLU A 260 17.99 38.04 22.25
C GLU A 260 18.35 37.23 23.50
N ARG A 261 17.39 37.03 24.42
CA ARG A 261 17.58 36.21 25.63
C ARG A 261 17.90 34.74 25.32
N MET A 262 17.40 34.20 24.21
CA MET A 262 17.72 32.83 23.75
C MET A 262 19.09 32.69 23.06
N GLY A 263 19.82 33.80 22.85
CA GLY A 263 21.10 33.82 22.14
C GLY A 263 20.97 33.62 20.63
N SER A 264 19.78 33.89 20.05
CA SER A 264 19.52 33.74 18.61
C SER A 264 19.80 35.05 17.86
N THR A 265 21.00 35.60 17.99
CA THR A 265 21.44 36.76 17.20
C THR A 265 22.22 36.31 15.96
N GLY A 266 21.54 36.25 14.81
CA GLY A 266 22.19 36.30 13.49
C GLY A 266 21.89 35.14 12.52
N GLY A 267 21.44 35.50 11.31
CA GLY A 267 21.42 34.65 10.12
C GLY A 267 20.08 34.69 9.37
N ASP A 268 20.03 35.54 8.33
CA ASP A 268 19.03 35.52 7.24
C ASP A 268 18.86 34.13 6.60
#